data_AF-A0A1I4GKR3-F1
#
_entry.id   AF-A0A1I4GKR3-F1
#
_cell.length_a   1.000
_cell.length_b   1.000
_cell.length_c   1.000
_cell.angle_alpha   90.00
_cell.angle_beta   90.00
_cell.angle_gamma   90.00
#
_symmetry.space_group_name_H-M   'P 1'
#
loop_
_entity.id
_entity.type
_entity.pdbx_description
1 polymer ?
#
loop_
_entity_poly.entity_id
_entity_poly.type
_entity_poly.pdbx_seq_one_letter_code
_entity_poly.pdbx_strand_id
1 'polypeptide(L)'
;MKKNILEKIFAGMIASSMLLTACGTSSPGSTPSAAVESTSATTSTEASEAEASAPASAESSEESSSTRLPDFVYEGDDEILSACCSFTVDELAKGYLEGDIIIPCPIIIAVDDSNPEDILCYGIFDLYTYDLKGDTLETVSGGVNPGCFHISKNESGKLEVVDFDFVESGSDYDESAKKVFGEYYEKFSEISADSKSTEEIRKNFIKDYVTANNLPITKYKDYGWDAIDLF
;
A
#
# COMPACT_ATOMS: atom_id res chain seq x y z
N MET A 1 22.66 -24.17 26.22
CA MET A 1 23.71 -24.00 25.20
C MET A 1 23.30 -22.84 24.32
N LYS A 2 24.11 -21.77 24.30
CA LYS A 2 23.89 -20.58 23.49
C LYS A 2 24.29 -20.86 22.05
N LYS A 3 23.41 -20.58 21.08
CA LYS A 3 23.80 -20.28 19.69
C LYS A 3 22.88 -19.20 19.14
N ASN A 4 23.42 -17.99 19.16
CA ASN A 4 22.94 -16.81 18.46
C ASN A 4 23.24 -16.98 16.98
N ILE A 5 22.24 -16.84 16.09
CA ILE A 5 22.45 -16.54 14.67
C ILE A 5 21.28 -15.68 14.21
N LEU A 6 21.38 -14.36 14.35
CA LEU A 6 20.65 -13.42 13.51
C LEU A 6 21.35 -12.06 13.53
N GLU A 7 22.46 -11.96 12.81
CA GLU A 7 23.09 -10.68 12.47
C GLU A 7 23.80 -10.81 11.12
N LYS A 8 23.06 -10.56 10.02
CA LYS A 8 23.52 -10.03 8.71
C LYS A 8 22.21 -9.50 8.08
N ILE A 9 22.03 -8.25 7.68
CA ILE A 9 22.74 -7.47 6.66
C ILE A 9 22.22 -6.02 6.81
N PHE A 10 23.10 -5.03 7.02
CA PHE A 10 23.07 -3.74 6.30
C PHE A 10 24.32 -2.94 6.67
N ALA A 11 25.34 -3.01 5.82
CA ALA A 11 26.50 -2.14 5.88
C ALA A 11 26.68 -1.54 4.48
N GLY A 12 26.09 -0.37 4.29
CA GLY A 12 26.08 0.38 3.04
C GLY A 12 26.40 1.86 3.27
N MET A 13 27.61 2.10 3.75
CA MET A 13 28.46 3.29 3.57
C MET A 13 27.92 4.41 2.64
N ILE A 14 27.60 5.59 3.19
CA ILE A 14 27.92 6.88 2.53
C ILE A 14 28.45 7.87 3.59
N ALA A 15 29.70 8.25 3.38
CA ALA A 15 30.39 9.36 4.03
C ALA A 15 30.35 10.60 3.14
N SER A 16 30.61 11.77 3.76
CA SER A 16 30.89 13.09 3.17
C SER A 16 29.71 13.86 2.59
N SER A 17 29.58 15.19 2.71
CA SER A 17 30.32 16.22 3.44
C SER A 17 29.65 17.57 3.14
N MET A 18 29.43 18.39 4.17
CA MET A 18 29.60 19.86 4.22
C MET A 18 29.66 20.67 2.90
N LEU A 19 28.76 21.67 2.73
CA LEU A 19 29.01 23.13 2.82
C LEU A 19 27.96 24.01 2.09
N LEU A 20 27.41 24.95 2.86
CA LEU A 20 27.02 26.34 2.59
C LEU A 20 26.71 26.82 1.15
N THR A 21 25.52 27.42 0.98
CA THR A 21 25.39 28.81 0.46
C THR A 21 23.97 29.35 0.68
N ALA A 22 23.82 30.35 1.55
CA ALA A 22 22.64 31.19 1.66
C ALA A 22 23.06 32.67 1.54
N CYS A 23 22.72 33.29 0.41
CA CYS A 23 22.62 34.74 0.21
C CYS A 23 21.15 35.00 -0.12
N GLY A 24 20.39 35.74 0.70
CA GLY A 24 20.20 37.19 0.53
C GLY A 24 19.17 37.46 -0.58
N THR A 25 18.00 38.05 -0.36
CA THR A 25 17.82 39.44 0.06
C THR A 25 16.33 39.82 0.20
N SER A 26 16.10 40.80 1.09
CA SER A 26 15.03 41.82 1.13
C SER A 26 13.55 41.43 1.25
N SER A 27 13.01 41.70 2.44
CA SER A 27 11.72 42.38 2.61
C SER A 27 11.97 43.90 2.61
N PRO A 28 10.98 44.75 2.24
CA PRO A 28 10.14 45.30 3.31
C PRO A 28 8.65 45.36 2.96
N GLY A 29 7.82 45.17 3.98
CA GLY A 29 6.39 45.40 3.91
C GLY A 29 6.01 46.88 3.93
N SER A 30 4.82 47.17 3.40
CA SER A 30 3.93 48.25 3.82
C SER A 30 2.50 47.90 3.37
N THR A 31 1.58 47.94 4.32
CA THR A 31 0.12 47.69 4.27
C THR A 31 -0.64 48.92 3.70
N PRO A 32 -1.99 49.00 3.79
CA PRO A 32 -3.04 48.25 3.10
C PRO A 32 -4.00 49.20 2.34
N SER A 33 -4.83 48.75 1.38
CA SER A 33 -6.03 49.51 1.00
C SER A 33 -7.07 48.73 0.17
N ALA A 34 -8.27 48.69 0.74
CA ALA A 34 -9.60 48.83 0.14
C ALA A 34 -10.09 47.90 -1.01
N ALA A 35 -11.23 47.30 -0.70
CA ALA A 35 -12.24 46.66 -1.55
C ALA A 35 -12.68 47.49 -2.77
N VAL A 36 -13.14 46.80 -3.82
CA VAL A 36 -14.44 47.03 -4.50
C VAL A 36 -14.80 45.88 -5.46
N GLU A 37 -16.05 45.43 -5.33
CA GLU A 37 -17.06 45.00 -6.34
C GLU A 37 -16.63 44.24 -7.62
N SER A 38 -17.14 43.02 -7.88
CA SER A 38 -18.51 42.66 -8.36
C SER A 38 -18.73 42.89 -9.86
N THR A 39 -19.51 41.99 -10.47
CA THR A 39 -20.10 42.01 -11.85
C THR A 39 -19.21 41.40 -12.95
N SER A 40 -19.65 40.64 -13.95
CA SER A 40 -20.77 39.72 -14.23
C SER A 40 -20.52 39.16 -15.65
N ALA A 41 -21.04 37.96 -15.91
CA ALA A 41 -21.66 37.50 -17.17
C ALA A 41 -20.87 37.09 -18.44
N THR A 42 -21.30 35.91 -18.92
CA THR A 42 -21.73 35.57 -20.31
C THR A 42 -20.65 35.07 -21.28
N THR A 43 -20.58 33.75 -21.51
CA THR A 43 -21.24 32.95 -22.58
C THR A 43 -20.73 33.24 -23.99
N SER A 44 -20.20 32.21 -24.66
CA SER A 44 -20.47 31.96 -26.07
C SER A 44 -20.30 30.49 -26.39
N THR A 45 -21.39 29.95 -26.92
CA THR A 45 -21.59 28.65 -27.56
C THR A 45 -21.27 28.82 -29.05
N GLU A 46 -20.60 27.85 -29.67
CA GLU A 46 -20.85 27.57 -31.08
C GLU A 46 -20.51 26.10 -31.40
N ALA A 47 -21.47 25.45 -32.05
CA ALA A 47 -21.43 24.10 -32.57
C ALA A 47 -21.09 24.13 -34.06
N SER A 48 -20.48 23.07 -34.60
CA SER A 48 -20.70 22.68 -36.00
C SER A 48 -20.30 21.23 -36.23
N GLU A 49 -21.27 20.45 -36.69
CA GLU A 49 -21.15 19.12 -37.29
C GLU A 49 -20.45 19.19 -38.67
N ALA A 50 -19.84 18.07 -39.10
CA ALA A 50 -20.16 17.42 -40.39
C ALA A 50 -19.42 16.06 -40.53
N GLU A 51 -20.17 15.09 -41.04
CA GLU A 51 -19.87 13.68 -41.30
C GLU A 51 -18.72 13.39 -42.29
N ALA A 52 -18.13 12.19 -42.24
CA ALA A 52 -18.19 11.21 -43.34
C ALA A 52 -17.45 9.88 -43.06
N SER A 53 -18.21 8.79 -43.19
CA SER A 53 -17.91 7.49 -43.84
C SER A 53 -16.84 6.52 -43.29
N ALA A 54 -17.32 5.28 -43.06
CA ALA A 54 -16.63 4.07 -42.62
C ALA A 54 -15.55 3.52 -43.59
N PRO A 55 -14.74 2.53 -43.16
CA PRO A 55 -15.15 1.15 -43.43
C PRO A 55 -14.97 0.18 -42.26
N ALA A 56 -15.75 -0.90 -42.34
CA ALA A 56 -15.76 -2.05 -41.46
C ALA A 56 -14.35 -2.61 -41.21
N SER A 57 -13.95 -2.66 -39.94
CA SER A 57 -12.87 -3.50 -39.46
C SER A 57 -13.46 -4.53 -38.52
N ALA A 58 -13.07 -5.79 -38.73
CA ALA A 58 -13.60 -6.96 -38.07
C ALA A 58 -13.63 -6.78 -36.55
N GLU A 59 -14.85 -6.77 -35.98
CA GLU A 59 -15.05 -7.10 -34.57
C GLU A 59 -14.69 -8.57 -34.41
N SER A 60 -13.40 -8.82 -34.12
CA SER A 60 -13.04 -9.96 -33.30
C SER A 60 -13.73 -9.73 -31.98
N SER A 61 -14.89 -10.36 -31.81
CA SER A 61 -15.50 -10.58 -30.51
C SER A 61 -14.49 -11.34 -29.67
N GLU A 62 -13.62 -10.61 -28.97
CA GLU A 62 -13.00 -11.11 -27.76
C GLU A 62 -14.16 -11.43 -26.84
N GLU A 63 -14.53 -12.71 -26.82
CA GLU A 63 -15.28 -13.28 -25.72
C GLU A 63 -14.45 -12.96 -24.48
N SER A 64 -14.83 -11.88 -23.80
CA SER A 64 -14.35 -11.56 -22.47
C SER A 64 -14.85 -12.68 -21.57
N SER A 65 -14.15 -13.80 -21.56
CA SER A 65 -14.22 -14.75 -20.48
C SER A 65 -13.77 -13.97 -19.25
N SER A 66 -14.74 -13.42 -18.52
CA SER A 66 -14.54 -12.92 -17.16
C SER A 66 -14.15 -14.12 -16.32
N THR A 67 -12.90 -14.54 -16.48
CA THR A 67 -12.28 -15.51 -15.61
C THR A 67 -11.94 -14.70 -14.38
N ARG A 68 -12.81 -14.80 -13.37
CA ARG A 68 -12.57 -14.19 -12.06
C ARG A 68 -11.17 -14.59 -11.60
N LEU A 69 -10.40 -13.60 -11.16
CA LEU A 69 -9.09 -13.83 -10.58
C LEU A 69 -9.21 -14.73 -9.35
N PRO A 70 -8.28 -15.68 -9.13
CA PRO A 70 -8.25 -16.46 -7.88
C PRO A 70 -8.09 -15.53 -6.68
N ASP A 71 -8.79 -15.79 -5.58
CA ASP A 71 -8.59 -15.03 -4.36
C ASP A 71 -7.14 -15.21 -3.84
N PHE A 72 -6.61 -14.21 -3.13
CA PHE A 72 -5.25 -14.29 -2.61
C PHE A 72 -5.14 -15.35 -1.50
N VAL A 73 -4.12 -16.20 -1.59
CA VAL A 73 -3.72 -17.14 -0.55
C VAL A 73 -2.23 -17.00 -0.33
N TYR A 74 -1.80 -16.88 0.93
CA TYR A 74 -0.38 -16.89 1.27
C TYR A 74 0.16 -18.32 1.19
N GLU A 75 1.08 -18.57 0.26
CA GLU A 75 1.66 -19.89 -0.03
C GLU A 75 2.96 -20.19 0.72
N GLY A 76 3.44 -19.26 1.57
CA GLY A 76 4.64 -19.47 2.39
C GLY A 76 4.38 -20.33 3.62
N ASP A 77 5.45 -20.69 4.33
CA ASP A 77 5.43 -21.56 5.51
C ASP A 77 5.34 -20.80 6.86
N ASP A 78 5.37 -19.47 6.82
CA ASP A 78 5.20 -18.63 8.02
C ASP A 78 3.72 -18.55 8.42
N GLU A 79 3.35 -19.28 9.48
CA GLU A 79 1.98 -19.31 10.01
C GLU A 79 1.50 -17.96 10.57
N ILE A 80 2.40 -17.14 11.13
CA ILE A 80 2.06 -15.79 11.62
C ILE A 80 1.73 -14.92 10.42
N LEU A 81 2.58 -14.91 9.41
CA LEU A 81 2.35 -14.13 8.19
C LEU A 81 1.09 -14.59 7.45
N SER A 82 0.82 -15.90 7.42
CA SER A 82 -0.44 -16.45 6.90
C SER A 82 -1.66 -15.91 7.64
N ALA A 83 -1.62 -15.88 8.98
CA ALA A 83 -2.70 -15.31 9.80
C ALA A 83 -2.87 -13.80 9.54
N CYS A 84 -1.77 -13.04 9.49
CA CYS A 84 -1.78 -11.61 9.17
C CYS A 84 -2.42 -11.33 7.81
N CYS A 85 -2.00 -12.06 6.76
CA CYS A 85 -2.55 -11.93 5.41
C CYS A 85 -4.05 -12.25 5.39
N SER A 86 -4.46 -13.34 6.04
CA SER A 86 -5.87 -13.77 6.09
C SER A 86 -6.74 -12.70 6.75
N PHE A 87 -6.37 -12.21 7.93
CA PHE A 87 -7.11 -11.15 8.61
C PHE A 87 -7.13 -9.83 7.82
N THR A 88 -6.04 -9.49 7.15
CA THR A 88 -5.96 -8.29 6.31
C THR A 88 -6.97 -8.36 5.15
N VAL A 89 -7.08 -9.52 4.49
CA VAL A 89 -8.05 -9.73 3.41
C VAL A 89 -9.49 -9.83 3.94
N ASP A 90 -9.70 -10.56 5.03
CA ASP A 90 -11.04 -10.89 5.52
C ASP A 90 -11.68 -9.76 6.33
N GLU A 91 -10.89 -8.96 7.05
CA GLU A 91 -11.38 -7.93 7.96
C GLU A 91 -10.99 -6.52 7.53
N LEU A 92 -9.69 -6.26 7.30
CA LEU A 92 -9.25 -4.90 6.98
C LEU A 92 -9.74 -4.44 5.61
N ALA A 93 -9.80 -5.32 4.62
CA ALA A 93 -10.23 -4.97 3.26
C ALA A 93 -11.66 -4.46 3.19
N LYS A 94 -12.52 -4.77 4.18
CA LYS A 94 -13.91 -4.26 4.27
C LYS A 94 -13.99 -2.73 4.35
N GLY A 95 -12.89 -2.06 4.76
CA GLY A 95 -12.78 -0.61 4.79
C GLY A 95 -12.45 0.05 3.44
N TYR A 96 -12.22 -0.73 2.39
CA TYR A 96 -11.73 -0.26 1.10
C TYR A 96 -12.73 -0.55 -0.02
N LEU A 97 -12.63 0.17 -1.15
CA LEU A 97 -13.44 -0.15 -2.32
C LEU A 97 -13.04 -1.53 -2.86
N GLU A 98 -14.04 -2.29 -3.30
CA GLU A 98 -13.82 -3.60 -3.91
C GLU A 98 -13.17 -3.46 -5.30
N GLY A 99 -12.36 -4.45 -5.65
CA GLY A 99 -11.85 -4.67 -7.00
C GLY A 99 -11.93 -6.16 -7.34
N ASP A 100 -11.44 -6.54 -8.52
CA ASP A 100 -11.34 -7.95 -8.96
C ASP A 100 -10.50 -8.83 -8.01
N ILE A 101 -9.50 -8.27 -7.33
CA ILE A 101 -8.62 -8.97 -6.38
C ILE A 101 -8.17 -8.05 -5.24
N ILE A 102 -7.99 -8.62 -4.06
CA ILE A 102 -7.36 -7.99 -2.89
C ILE A 102 -6.01 -8.68 -2.67
N ILE A 103 -4.93 -7.92 -2.55
CA ILE A 103 -3.58 -8.43 -2.24
C ILE A 103 -3.08 -7.72 -0.98
N PRO A 104 -2.88 -8.45 0.16
CA PRO A 104 -2.24 -7.90 1.34
C PRO A 104 -0.73 -7.77 1.09
N CYS A 105 -0.10 -6.77 1.70
CA CYS A 105 1.33 -6.48 1.58
C CYS A 105 1.96 -6.21 2.96
N PRO A 106 1.82 -7.14 3.92
CA PRO A 106 2.29 -6.93 5.29
C PRO A 106 3.81 -6.75 5.37
N ILE A 107 4.22 -5.81 6.23
CA ILE A 107 5.62 -5.56 6.59
C ILE A 107 5.76 -5.80 8.09
N ILE A 108 6.42 -6.91 8.44
CA ILE A 108 6.58 -7.31 9.83
C ILE A 108 7.77 -6.56 10.44
N ILE A 109 7.50 -5.82 11.51
CA ILE A 109 8.50 -5.02 12.24
C ILE A 109 9.10 -5.84 13.38
N ALA A 110 8.25 -6.49 14.17
CA ALA A 110 8.65 -7.34 15.28
C ALA A 110 7.57 -8.37 15.59
N VAL A 111 7.98 -9.47 16.21
CA VAL A 111 7.10 -10.49 16.77
C VAL A 111 7.56 -10.76 18.19
N ASP A 112 6.64 -10.69 19.15
CA ASP A 112 6.82 -11.18 20.52
C ASP A 112 5.95 -12.42 20.71
N ASP A 113 6.61 -13.58 20.73
CA ASP A 113 6.00 -14.89 20.92
C ASP A 113 6.23 -15.45 22.33
N SER A 114 6.63 -14.59 23.28
CA SER A 114 6.89 -15.00 24.67
C SER A 114 5.64 -15.50 25.40
N ASN A 115 4.46 -15.05 24.97
CA ASN A 115 3.16 -15.58 25.38
C ASN A 115 2.47 -16.32 24.22
N PRO A 116 2.39 -17.67 24.22
CA PRO A 116 1.77 -18.42 23.13
C PRO A 116 0.25 -18.29 23.06
N GLU A 117 -0.40 -17.75 24.10
CA GLU A 117 -1.84 -17.45 24.11
C GLU A 117 -2.16 -16.07 23.52
N ASP A 118 -1.15 -15.22 23.33
CA ASP A 118 -1.27 -13.87 22.77
C ASP A 118 0.08 -13.44 22.17
N ILE A 119 0.34 -13.88 20.94
CA ILE A 119 1.51 -13.52 20.16
C ILE A 119 1.27 -12.14 19.59
N LEU A 120 2.19 -11.21 19.86
CA LEU A 120 2.08 -9.84 19.38
C LEU A 120 2.88 -9.69 18.08
N CYS A 121 2.20 -9.36 16.98
CA CYS A 121 2.82 -9.12 15.69
C CYS A 121 2.71 -7.63 15.34
N TYR A 122 3.82 -6.91 15.48
CA TYR A 122 3.91 -5.49 15.15
C TYR A 122 4.25 -5.33 13.67
N GLY A 123 3.46 -4.56 12.94
CA GLY A 123 3.66 -4.44 11.50
C GLY A 123 2.89 -3.31 10.84
N ILE A 124 3.15 -3.17 9.55
CA ILE A 124 2.38 -2.34 8.63
C ILE A 124 1.60 -3.29 7.73
N PHE A 125 0.29 -3.38 7.93
CA PHE A 125 -0.58 -4.35 7.27
C PHE A 125 -1.25 -3.70 6.06
N ASP A 126 -0.43 -3.28 5.11
CA ASP A 126 -0.88 -2.69 3.85
C ASP A 126 -1.77 -3.66 3.10
N LEU A 127 -2.75 -3.11 2.39
CA LEU A 127 -3.55 -3.87 1.43
C LEU A 127 -3.95 -3.00 0.26
N TYR A 128 -4.10 -3.64 -0.89
CA TYR A 128 -4.53 -3.00 -2.11
C TYR A 128 -5.54 -3.89 -2.83
N THR A 129 -6.52 -3.23 -3.43
CA THR A 129 -7.56 -3.82 -4.28
C THR A 129 -7.28 -3.40 -5.71
N TYR A 130 -7.48 -4.31 -6.66
CA TYR A 130 -7.12 -4.09 -8.05
C TYR A 130 -8.21 -4.57 -8.98
N ASP A 131 -8.37 -3.86 -10.08
CA ASP A 131 -9.06 -4.33 -11.27
C ASP A 131 -8.03 -4.85 -12.28
N LEU A 132 -8.33 -5.96 -12.94
CA LEU A 132 -7.51 -6.42 -14.06
C LEU A 132 -7.91 -5.70 -15.35
N LYS A 133 -6.96 -4.98 -15.95
CA LYS A 133 -7.11 -4.37 -17.29
C LYS A 133 -6.02 -4.90 -18.22
N GLY A 134 -6.38 -5.85 -19.09
CA GLY A 134 -5.41 -6.56 -19.93
C GLY A 134 -4.45 -7.40 -19.08
N ASP A 135 -3.15 -7.10 -19.13
CA ASP A 135 -2.10 -7.74 -18.33
C ASP A 135 -1.65 -6.89 -17.13
N THR A 136 -2.40 -5.84 -16.79
CA THR A 136 -2.05 -4.87 -15.75
C THR A 136 -3.08 -4.88 -14.62
N LEU A 137 -2.62 -4.99 -13.38
CA LEU A 137 -3.43 -4.74 -12.20
C LEU A 137 -3.49 -3.23 -11.92
N GLU A 138 -4.66 -2.62 -12.07
CA GLU A 138 -4.88 -1.20 -11.76
C GLU A 138 -5.46 -1.05 -10.37
N THR A 139 -4.77 -0.30 -9.50
CA THR A 139 -5.22 -0.08 -8.12
C THR A 139 -6.56 0.66 -8.09
N VAL A 140 -7.55 0.06 -7.44
CA VAL A 140 -8.87 0.67 -7.20
C VAL A 140 -8.87 1.43 -5.89
N SER A 141 -8.36 0.79 -4.84
CA SER A 141 -8.29 1.33 -3.48
C SER A 141 -7.22 0.61 -2.69
N GLY A 142 -6.66 1.24 -1.67
CA GLY A 142 -5.68 0.62 -0.79
C GLY A 142 -5.28 1.58 0.32
N GLY A 143 -4.56 1.07 1.30
CA GLY A 143 -4.13 1.89 2.42
C GLY A 143 -3.16 1.19 3.34
N VAL A 144 -2.59 2.02 4.20
CA VAL A 144 -1.58 1.67 5.18
C VAL A 144 -2.27 1.45 6.51
N ASN A 145 -2.14 0.25 7.08
CA ASN A 145 -2.77 -0.11 8.36
C ASN A 145 -1.69 -0.52 9.37
N PRO A 146 -0.98 0.44 9.99
CA PRO A 146 0.04 0.11 10.97
C PRO A 146 -0.58 -0.24 12.32
N GLY A 147 0.02 -1.19 13.03
CA GLY A 147 -0.36 -1.51 14.40
C GLY A 147 0.20 -2.84 14.90
N CYS A 148 -0.52 -3.46 15.85
CA CYS A 148 -0.14 -4.74 16.46
C CYS A 148 -1.30 -5.75 16.40
N PHE A 149 -1.13 -6.84 15.64
CA PHE A 149 -2.05 -7.96 15.70
C PHE A 149 -1.78 -8.81 16.94
N HIS A 150 -2.86 -9.15 17.64
CA HIS A 150 -2.89 -10.17 18.67
C HIS A 150 -3.25 -11.50 18.04
N ILE A 151 -2.36 -12.48 18.13
CA ILE A 151 -2.48 -13.77 17.43
C ILE A 151 -2.50 -14.90 18.45
N SER A 152 -3.48 -15.79 18.31
CA SER A 152 -3.57 -16.98 19.16
C SER A 152 -3.97 -18.21 18.34
N LYS A 153 -3.81 -19.40 18.92
CA LYS A 153 -4.28 -20.64 18.29
C LYS A 153 -5.76 -20.83 18.52
N ASN A 154 -6.50 -21.07 17.45
CA ASN A 154 -7.89 -21.48 17.55
C ASN A 154 -8.05 -22.94 17.98
N GLU A 155 -9.29 -23.41 18.09
CA GLU A 155 -9.62 -24.77 18.54
C GLU A 155 -8.98 -25.89 17.67
N SER A 156 -8.67 -25.59 16.40
CA SER A 156 -8.00 -26.53 15.48
C SER A 156 -6.47 -26.49 15.57
N GLY A 157 -5.92 -25.56 16.37
CA GLY A 157 -4.49 -25.35 16.54
C GLY A 157 -3.85 -24.44 15.50
N LYS A 158 -4.63 -23.84 14.58
CA LYS A 158 -4.17 -22.85 13.59
C LYS A 158 -4.06 -21.47 14.23
N LEU A 159 -3.01 -20.71 13.90
CA LEU A 159 -2.90 -19.31 14.30
C LEU A 159 -3.94 -18.45 13.57
N GLU A 160 -4.60 -17.56 14.32
CA GLU A 160 -5.50 -16.54 13.80
C GLU A 160 -5.32 -15.23 14.57
N VAL A 161 -5.55 -14.11 13.88
CA VAL A 161 -5.62 -12.79 14.52
C VAL A 161 -6.95 -12.71 15.26
N VAL A 162 -6.90 -12.40 16.56
CA VAL A 162 -8.07 -12.30 17.44
C VAL A 162 -8.38 -10.87 17.88
N ASP A 163 -7.39 -9.99 17.82
CA ASP A 163 -7.56 -8.56 18.08
C ASP A 163 -6.52 -7.73 17.30
N PHE A 164 -6.77 -6.43 17.15
CA PHE A 164 -5.86 -5.52 16.48
C PHE A 164 -5.82 -4.15 17.15
N ASP A 165 -4.65 -3.81 17.68
CA ASP A 165 -4.32 -2.46 18.13
C ASP A 165 -3.91 -1.59 16.93
N PHE A 166 -4.84 -0.78 16.43
CA PHE A 166 -4.61 0.13 15.32
C PHE A 166 -3.85 1.39 15.75
N VAL A 167 -2.95 1.86 14.88
CA VAL A 167 -2.50 3.26 14.91
C VAL A 167 -3.61 4.15 14.38
N GLU A 168 -3.95 5.19 15.13
CA GLU A 168 -5.00 6.15 14.77
C GLU A 168 -4.54 7.05 13.62
N SER A 169 -5.47 7.75 12.97
CA SER A 169 -5.17 8.64 11.85
C SER A 169 -5.19 10.12 12.26
N GLY A 170 -4.68 11.00 11.39
CA GLY A 170 -4.78 12.44 11.60
C GLY A 170 -3.87 12.95 12.72
N SER A 171 -4.39 13.83 13.58
CA SER A 171 -3.62 14.43 14.68
C SER A 171 -3.12 13.41 15.69
N ASP A 172 -3.79 12.27 15.79
CA ASP A 172 -3.57 11.28 16.84
C ASP A 172 -2.62 10.17 16.39
N TYR A 173 -2.17 10.22 15.11
CA TYR A 173 -1.29 9.23 14.50
C TYR A 173 0.02 9.03 15.26
N ASP A 174 0.74 10.11 15.58
CA ASP A 174 2.06 9.99 16.18
C ASP A 174 2.00 9.47 17.62
N GLU A 175 1.03 9.96 18.41
CA GLU A 175 0.86 9.53 19.80
C GLU A 175 0.39 8.08 19.90
N SER A 176 -0.57 7.68 19.06
CA SER A 176 -1.04 6.29 19.00
C SER A 176 0.04 5.36 18.47
N ALA A 177 0.81 5.74 17.45
CA ALA A 177 1.94 4.96 16.95
C ALA A 177 2.99 4.70 18.05
N LYS A 178 3.37 5.72 18.83
CA LYS A 178 4.30 5.55 19.96
C LYS A 178 3.74 4.62 21.02
N LYS A 179 2.44 4.70 21.29
CA LYS A 179 1.76 3.84 22.26
C LYS A 179 1.73 2.38 21.80
N VAL A 180 1.35 2.13 20.54
CA VAL A 180 1.22 0.78 19.97
C VAL A 180 2.58 0.14 19.76
N PHE A 181 3.52 0.83 19.11
CA PHE A 181 4.82 0.25 18.78
C PHE A 181 5.83 0.28 19.93
N GLY A 182 5.67 1.15 20.93
CA GLY A 182 6.53 1.21 22.10
C GLY A 182 8.02 1.27 21.73
N GLU A 183 8.79 0.26 22.13
CA GLU A 183 10.22 0.17 21.81
C GLU A 183 10.52 -0.02 20.32
N TYR A 184 9.56 -0.49 19.53
CA TYR A 184 9.69 -0.68 18.08
C TYR A 184 9.33 0.57 17.27
N TYR A 185 8.92 1.67 17.91
CA TYR A 185 8.45 2.88 17.22
C TYR A 185 9.52 3.50 16.31
N GLU A 186 10.80 3.50 16.71
CA GLU A 186 11.88 4.04 15.85
C GLU A 186 12.04 3.20 14.58
N LYS A 187 12.03 1.87 14.70
CA LYS A 187 12.11 0.94 13.56
C LYS A 187 10.88 1.07 12.65
N PHE A 188 9.69 1.18 13.23
CA PHE A 188 8.45 1.48 12.51
C PHE A 188 8.58 2.77 11.70
N SER A 189 9.08 3.84 12.33
CA SER A 189 9.22 5.15 11.69
C SER A 189 10.22 5.13 10.54
N GLU A 190 11.34 4.42 10.70
CA GLU A 190 12.35 4.25 9.65
C GLU A 190 11.77 3.51 8.44
N ILE A 191 11.11 2.37 8.66
CA ILE A 191 10.51 1.56 7.59
C ILE A 191 9.39 2.33 6.89
N SER A 192 8.52 3.00 7.65
CA SER A 192 7.41 3.78 7.09
C SER A 192 7.88 4.95 6.23
N ALA A 193 9.06 5.49 6.50
CA ALA A 193 9.66 6.55 5.70
C ALA A 193 10.35 6.04 4.41
N ASP A 194 10.63 4.73 4.31
CA ASP A 194 11.27 4.11 3.15
C ASP A 194 10.25 3.66 2.10
N SER A 195 9.71 4.65 1.38
CA SER A 195 8.77 4.44 0.25
C SER A 195 9.28 3.43 -0.80
N LYS A 196 10.59 3.35 -1.01
CA LYS A 196 11.15 2.44 -2.02
C LYS A 196 11.10 1.00 -1.54
N SER A 197 11.53 0.74 -0.30
CA SER A 197 11.50 -0.62 0.25
C SER A 197 10.07 -1.13 0.43
N THR A 198 9.14 -0.26 0.83
CA THR A 198 7.71 -0.60 0.95
C THR A 198 7.07 -0.92 -0.42
N GLU A 199 7.39 -0.15 -1.48
CA GLU A 199 6.95 -0.46 -2.85
C GLU A 199 7.52 -1.79 -3.38
N GLU A 200 8.79 -2.09 -3.09
CA GLU A 200 9.40 -3.38 -3.48
C GLU A 200 8.73 -4.56 -2.75
N ILE A 201 8.34 -4.41 -1.49
CA ILE A 201 7.58 -5.44 -0.76
C ILE A 201 6.22 -5.66 -1.42
N ARG A 202 5.47 -4.57 -1.70
CA ARG A 202 4.20 -4.64 -2.43
C ARG A 202 4.36 -5.37 -3.77
N LYS A 203 5.37 -4.99 -4.56
CA LYS A 203 5.69 -5.65 -5.83
C LYS A 203 5.95 -7.15 -5.65
N ASN A 204 6.68 -7.57 -4.61
CA ASN A 204 6.94 -8.99 -4.36
C ASN A 204 5.66 -9.76 -4.01
N PHE A 205 4.76 -9.21 -3.18
CA PHE A 205 3.46 -9.86 -2.92
C PHE A 205 2.61 -10.03 -4.18
N ILE A 206 2.60 -9.03 -5.07
CA ILE A 206 1.92 -9.14 -6.37
C ILE A 206 2.59 -10.21 -7.24
N LYS A 207 3.92 -10.25 -7.31
CA LYS A 207 4.66 -11.26 -8.07
C LYS A 207 4.39 -12.67 -7.58
N ASP A 208 4.38 -12.87 -6.27
CA ASP A 208 4.14 -14.17 -5.65
C ASP A 208 2.70 -14.64 -5.98
N TYR A 209 1.72 -13.76 -5.86
CA TYR A 209 0.34 -14.03 -6.26
C TYR A 209 0.23 -14.42 -7.75
N VAL A 210 0.83 -13.62 -8.64
CA VAL A 210 0.81 -13.87 -10.09
C VAL A 210 1.49 -15.20 -10.44
N THR A 211 2.63 -15.48 -9.81
CA THR A 211 3.40 -16.70 -10.04
C THR A 211 2.67 -17.93 -9.53
N ALA A 212 2.15 -17.89 -8.30
CA ALA A 212 1.42 -19.00 -7.68
C ALA A 212 0.19 -19.41 -8.50
N ASN A 213 -0.48 -18.43 -9.12
CA ASN A 213 -1.70 -18.64 -9.89
C ASN A 213 -1.46 -18.77 -11.40
N ASN A 214 -0.21 -18.74 -11.88
CA ASN A 214 0.17 -18.78 -13.29
C ASN A 214 -0.58 -17.73 -14.15
N LEU A 215 -0.73 -16.52 -13.63
CA LEU A 215 -1.49 -15.45 -14.28
C LEU A 215 -0.62 -14.73 -15.32
N PRO A 216 -1.17 -14.36 -16.50
CA PRO A 216 -0.44 -13.62 -17.53
C PRO A 216 -0.36 -12.11 -17.22
N ILE A 217 -0.20 -11.74 -15.95
CA ILE A 217 -0.12 -10.37 -15.48
C ILE A 217 1.35 -9.96 -15.47
N THR A 218 1.69 -8.85 -16.11
CA THR A 218 3.08 -8.41 -16.23
C THR A 218 3.36 -7.11 -15.49
N LYS A 219 2.31 -6.36 -15.10
CA LYS A 219 2.44 -5.03 -14.48
C LYS A 219 1.40 -4.78 -13.41
N TYR A 220 1.67 -3.78 -12.59
CA TYR A 220 0.66 -3.11 -11.76
C TYR A 220 0.82 -1.60 -11.89
N LYS A 221 -0.22 -0.83 -11.59
CA LYS A 221 -0.16 0.63 -11.63
C LYS A 221 -1.09 1.28 -10.61
N ASP A 222 -0.67 2.43 -10.09
CA ASP A 222 -1.52 3.32 -9.31
C ASP A 222 -2.17 4.39 -10.20
N TYR A 223 -3.31 4.91 -9.77
CA TYR A 223 -4.04 5.93 -10.53
C TYR A 223 -3.18 7.17 -10.78
N GLY A 224 -3.03 7.55 -12.05
CA GLY A 224 -2.26 8.73 -12.46
C GLY A 224 -0.75 8.52 -12.54
N TRP A 225 -0.26 7.30 -12.31
CA TRP A 225 1.16 6.95 -12.41
C TRP A 225 1.44 5.97 -13.56
N ASP A 226 2.70 5.93 -14.00
CA ASP A 226 3.15 4.94 -14.98
C ASP A 226 3.09 3.53 -14.38
N ALA A 227 2.83 2.54 -15.24
CA ALA A 227 2.81 1.14 -14.81
C ALA A 227 4.21 0.63 -14.45
N ILE A 228 4.28 -0.21 -13.43
CA ILE A 228 5.50 -0.84 -12.92
C ILE A 228 5.54 -2.30 -13.39
N ASP A 229 6.60 -2.68 -14.10
CA ASP A 229 6.82 -4.05 -14.56
C ASP A 229 7.14 -4.98 -13.38
N LEU A 230 6.53 -6.17 -13.35
CA LEU A 230 6.72 -7.18 -12.30
C LEU A 230 8.03 -7.98 -12.46
N PHE A 231 8.45 -8.26 -13.69
CA PHE A 231 9.55 -9.18 -14.04
C PHE A 231 10.60 -8.55 -14.95
#